data_AF-A0A950E9D6-F1
#
_entry.id   AF-A0A950E9D6-F1
#
_cell.length_a   1.000
_cell.length_b   1.000
_cell.length_c   1.000
_cell.angle_alpha   90.00
_cell.angle_beta   90.00
_cell.angle_gamma   90.00
#
_symmetry.space_group_name_H-M   'P 1'
#
loop_
_entity.id
_entity.type
_entity.pdbx_description
1 polymer ?
#
loop_
_entity_poly.entity_id
_entity_poly.type
_entity_poly.pdbx_seq_one_letter_code
_entity_poly.pdbx_strand_id
1 'polypeptide(L)'
;MTLFDRRQNEGIPGWVEWLLYSTMPLFHLYTFLFLSFLLLWWFIFGDPNWRGHLLRLVLFSLIPATFCVYVVTGFARTSAIGWQLDWMVGPKDHPFWFWLENFGLFLPASLAMLVYLLFPAKPLAHDSKNKLRLLFFPSAVVFAACTVIKFAPWEWDNTKLFMWAYLVMMFCLWEGFLGKWHPLAQAPAIFGLFFSGFISLLGGICSNPEGYDIGRASEWQQVANATRLFPPSAVFAAYPTYNHPVLVSGHRVVMGFPGHLWSHGLNYRPVEEKVIALMNSEEGWQAIAKELGADYLFWGPLEETNYPDSDRQWEQTCRLVANGPWGRIYDLRSFTGAAANRNSTYAPQRAGSQAPHDLLARE
;
A
#
# COMPACT_ATOMS: atom_id res chain seq x y z
N MET A 1 38.88 8.86 -5.12
CA MET A 1 38.51 9.34 -3.78
C MET A 1 37.19 8.68 -3.45
N THR A 2 37.19 7.71 -2.53
CA THR A 2 35.96 6.98 -2.20
C THR A 2 35.04 7.90 -1.40
N LEU A 3 33.72 7.68 -1.43
CA LEU A 3 32.77 8.43 -0.58
C LEU A 3 33.15 8.36 0.92
N PHE A 4 33.86 7.29 1.30
CA PHE A 4 34.41 7.05 2.63
C PHE A 4 35.60 7.94 3.02
N ASP A 5 36.19 8.70 2.08
CA ASP A 5 37.34 9.59 2.30
C ASP A 5 36.92 11.07 2.53
N ARG A 6 35.63 11.40 2.45
CA ARG A 6 35.15 12.77 2.76
C ARG A 6 35.01 12.97 4.28
N ARG A 7 35.54 14.12 4.72
CA ARG A 7 35.73 14.55 6.12
C ARG A 7 34.55 14.25 7.05
N GLN A 8 34.89 13.86 8.28
CA GLN A 8 34.05 13.97 9.48
C GLN A 8 33.53 15.40 9.60
N ASN A 9 32.28 15.65 9.26
CA ASN A 9 31.55 16.82 9.73
C ASN A 9 30.09 16.41 9.91
N GLU A 10 29.72 16.34 11.19
CA GLU A 10 28.38 16.29 11.78
C GLU A 10 27.41 15.29 11.13
N GLY A 11 27.28 14.11 11.77
CA GLY A 11 26.13 13.25 11.53
C GLY A 11 24.81 13.98 11.83
N ILE A 12 23.69 13.46 11.34
CA ILE A 12 22.38 14.03 11.63
C ILE A 12 22.15 14.15 13.15
N PRO A 13 21.47 15.20 13.64
CA PRO A 13 21.17 15.32 15.05
C PRO A 13 20.43 14.08 15.56
N GLY A 14 20.78 13.58 16.75
CA GLY A 14 20.21 12.33 17.26
C GLY A 14 18.69 12.32 17.40
N TRP A 15 18.06 13.49 17.63
CA TRP A 15 16.61 13.62 17.64
C TRP A 15 15.98 13.44 16.25
N VAL A 16 16.68 13.84 15.18
CA VAL A 16 16.24 13.64 13.78
C VAL A 16 16.33 12.15 13.45
N GLU A 17 17.45 11.50 13.80
CA GLU A 17 17.64 10.06 13.60
C GLU A 17 16.56 9.25 14.32
N TRP A 18 16.29 9.58 15.58
CA TRP A 18 15.22 8.98 16.37
C TRP A 18 13.85 9.18 15.75
N LEU A 19 13.51 10.41 15.33
CA LEU A 19 12.23 10.72 14.71
C LEU A 19 12.04 9.95 13.40
N LEU A 20 13.06 9.95 12.53
CA LEU A 20 13.02 9.25 11.25
C LEU A 20 12.86 7.75 11.45
N TYR A 21 13.67 7.13 12.32
CA TYR A 21 13.60 5.69 12.55
C TYR A 21 12.28 5.28 13.22
N SER A 22 11.82 6.04 14.22
CA SER A 22 10.58 5.75 14.95
C SER A 22 9.33 5.88 14.10
N THR A 23 9.30 6.87 13.19
CA THR A 23 8.13 7.12 12.34
C THR A 23 8.16 6.35 11.02
N MET A 24 9.28 5.70 10.69
CA MET A 24 9.47 4.92 9.45
C MET A 24 8.32 3.95 9.13
N PRO A 25 7.71 3.23 10.09
CA PRO A 25 6.59 2.34 9.79
C PRO A 25 5.39 3.04 9.14
N LEU A 26 5.12 4.32 9.45
CA LEU A 26 4.01 5.09 8.88
C LEU A 26 4.21 5.37 7.39
N PHE A 27 5.46 5.43 6.94
CA PHE A 27 5.81 5.68 5.55
C PHE A 27 6.02 4.38 4.79
N HIS A 28 6.81 3.47 5.37
CA HIS A 28 7.16 2.21 4.73
C HIS A 28 7.68 1.17 5.72
N LEU A 29 6.82 0.23 6.11
CA LEU A 29 7.13 -0.84 7.07
C LEU A 29 8.35 -1.68 6.67
N TYR A 30 8.52 -2.00 5.37
CA TYR A 30 9.65 -2.81 4.91
C TYR A 30 10.98 -2.05 4.97
N THR A 31 10.97 -0.72 4.86
CA THR A 31 12.17 0.10 5.10
C THR A 31 12.55 0.01 6.56
N PHE A 32 11.57 0.14 7.46
CA PHE A 32 11.79 -0.02 8.89
C PHE A 32 12.38 -1.40 9.24
N LEU A 33 11.86 -2.48 8.64
CA LEU A 33 12.39 -3.84 8.83
C LEU A 33 13.83 -3.98 8.34
N PHE A 34 14.12 -3.50 7.12
CA PHE A 34 15.47 -3.53 6.56
C PHE A 34 16.46 -2.74 7.43
N LEU A 35 16.10 -1.53 7.84
CA LEU A 35 16.92 -0.69 8.72
C LEU A 35 17.13 -1.36 10.09
N SER A 36 16.07 -1.94 10.68
CA SER A 36 16.17 -2.67 11.95
C SER A 36 17.20 -3.81 11.87
N PHE A 37 17.17 -4.57 10.77
CA PHE A 37 18.13 -5.64 10.53
C PHE A 37 19.56 -5.12 10.32
N LEU A 38 19.71 -4.02 9.58
CA LEU A 38 21.01 -3.37 9.36
C LEU A 38 21.62 -2.84 10.67
N LEU A 39 20.82 -2.19 11.51
CA LEU A 39 21.24 -1.71 12.84
C LEU A 39 21.65 -2.87 13.74
N LEU A 40 20.90 -3.97 13.74
CA LEU A 40 21.26 -5.19 14.47
C LEU A 40 22.59 -5.76 13.96
N TRP A 41 22.78 -5.82 12.65
CA TRP A 41 24.03 -6.28 12.04
C TRP A 41 25.22 -5.41 12.47
N TRP A 42 25.08 -4.08 12.41
CA TRP A 42 26.12 -3.15 12.87
C TRP A 42 26.39 -3.24 14.36
N PHE A 43 25.38 -3.52 15.19
CA PHE A 43 25.58 -3.73 16.61
C PHE A 43 26.46 -4.95 16.89
N ILE A 44 26.23 -6.06 16.17
CA ILE A 44 26.94 -7.34 16.35
C ILE A 44 28.35 -7.27 15.74
N PHE A 45 28.45 -6.87 14.47
CA PHE A 45 29.66 -7.00 13.66
C PHE A 45 30.41 -5.69 13.39
N GLY A 46 29.79 -4.54 13.69
CA GLY A 46 30.38 -3.21 13.49
C GLY A 46 31.38 -2.82 14.58
N ASP A 47 31.81 -1.57 14.53
CA ASP A 47 32.73 -1.01 15.53
C ASP A 47 32.07 -1.01 16.93
N PRO A 48 32.71 -1.58 17.96
CA PRO A 48 32.19 -1.57 19.32
C PRO A 48 31.80 -0.18 19.85
N ASN A 49 32.44 0.89 19.37
CA ASN A 49 32.14 2.26 19.74
C ASN A 49 30.73 2.72 19.31
N TRP A 50 30.13 2.06 18.31
CA TRP A 50 28.78 2.41 17.83
C TRP A 50 27.68 1.85 18.72
N ARG A 51 27.95 0.79 19.49
CA ARG A 51 26.94 0.02 20.23
C ARG A 51 26.12 0.88 21.19
N GLY A 52 26.75 1.81 21.90
CA GLY A 52 26.06 2.71 22.82
C GLY A 52 25.07 3.64 22.11
N HIS A 53 25.43 4.14 20.92
CA HIS A 53 24.55 4.96 20.09
C HIS A 53 23.38 4.15 19.53
N LEU A 54 23.68 3.01 18.91
CA LEU A 54 22.68 2.11 18.33
C LEU A 54 21.66 1.63 19.37
N LEU A 55 22.13 1.29 20.58
CA LEU A 55 21.26 0.86 21.66
C LEU A 55 20.33 1.99 22.12
N ARG A 56 20.83 3.22 22.27
CA ARG A 56 19.99 4.39 22.60
C ARG A 56 18.94 4.64 21.53
N LEU A 57 19.33 4.60 20.26
CA LEU A 57 18.40 4.79 19.14
C LEU A 57 17.26 3.78 19.20
N VAL A 58 17.58 2.49 19.30
CA VAL A 58 16.56 1.42 19.34
C VAL A 58 15.69 1.51 20.59
N LEU A 59 16.27 1.73 21.77
CA LEU A 59 15.52 1.82 23.03
C LEU A 59 14.57 3.00 23.04
N PHE A 60 15.00 4.19 22.62
CA PHE A 60 14.13 5.36 22.54
C PHE A 60 13.07 5.22 21.45
N SER A 61 13.35 4.45 20.39
CA SER A 61 12.40 4.25 19.29
C SER A 61 11.40 3.12 19.55
N LEU A 62 11.63 2.25 20.54
CA LEU A 62 10.84 1.04 20.73
C LEU A 62 9.34 1.33 20.87
N ILE A 63 8.97 2.23 21.78
CA ILE A 63 7.57 2.59 22.04
C ILE A 63 6.94 3.32 20.83
N PRO A 64 7.51 4.43 20.32
CA PRO A 64 6.89 5.15 19.20
C PRO A 64 6.87 4.32 17.90
N ALA A 65 7.91 3.54 17.61
CA ALA A 65 7.92 2.66 16.44
C ALA A 65 6.87 1.56 16.56
N THR A 66 6.74 0.92 17.73
CA THR A 66 5.70 -0.09 17.96
C THR A 66 4.30 0.48 17.78
N PHE A 67 4.07 1.69 18.30
CA PHE A 67 2.81 2.40 18.07
C PHE A 67 2.57 2.68 16.58
N CYS A 68 3.59 3.14 15.84
CA CYS A 68 3.48 3.37 14.40
C CYS A 68 3.18 2.08 13.62
N VAL A 69 3.84 0.96 13.98
CA VAL A 69 3.53 -0.35 13.39
C VAL A 69 2.08 -0.74 13.70
N TYR A 70 1.62 -0.53 14.92
CA TYR A 70 0.23 -0.80 15.30
C TYR A 70 -0.77 0.03 14.48
N VAL A 71 -0.53 1.34 14.29
CA VAL A 71 -1.43 2.19 13.48
C VAL A 71 -1.55 1.69 12.05
N VAL A 72 -0.46 1.21 11.45
CA VAL A 72 -0.45 0.77 10.04
C VAL A 72 -1.00 -0.64 9.87
N THR A 73 -0.72 -1.54 10.81
CA THR A 73 -1.01 -2.96 10.67
C THR A 73 -2.22 -3.42 11.48
N GLY A 74 -2.65 -2.64 12.47
CA GLY A 74 -3.60 -3.07 13.51
C GLY A 74 -3.12 -4.28 14.32
N PHE A 75 -1.85 -4.68 14.18
CA PHE A 75 -1.35 -6.03 14.51
C PHE A 75 -2.26 -7.14 13.99
N ALA A 76 -2.84 -6.94 12.81
CA ALA A 76 -3.73 -7.90 12.20
C ALA A 76 -3.06 -9.27 12.10
N ARG A 77 -3.82 -10.32 12.41
CA ARG A 77 -3.35 -11.70 12.33
C ARG A 77 -3.34 -12.17 10.87
N THR A 78 -2.34 -11.72 10.13
CA THR A 78 -2.06 -12.22 8.78
C THR A 78 -1.06 -13.37 8.84
N SER A 79 -1.18 -14.35 7.95
CA SER A 79 -0.10 -15.30 7.61
C SER A 79 0.99 -14.63 6.76
N ALA A 80 1.44 -13.46 7.21
CA ALA A 80 2.38 -12.60 6.49
C ALA A 80 3.78 -13.21 6.42
N ILE A 81 4.23 -13.88 7.49
CA ILE A 81 5.52 -14.56 7.50
C ILE A 81 5.29 -16.05 7.21
N GLY A 82 5.96 -16.58 6.20
CA GLY A 82 5.87 -17.99 5.86
C GLY A 82 7.01 -18.44 4.96
N TRP A 83 7.22 -19.76 4.89
CA TRP A 83 8.14 -20.35 3.92
C TRP A 83 7.60 -20.15 2.50
N GLN A 84 8.46 -19.68 1.62
CA GLN A 84 8.19 -19.49 0.20
C GLN A 84 9.49 -19.71 -0.56
N LEU A 85 9.75 -20.95 -0.96
CA LEU A 85 10.95 -21.30 -1.73
C LEU A 85 10.85 -20.71 -3.14
N ASP A 86 11.96 -20.21 -3.65
CA ASP A 86 12.08 -19.62 -4.99
C ASP A 86 11.14 -18.44 -5.24
N TRP A 87 10.85 -17.65 -4.20
CA TRP A 87 10.07 -16.41 -4.23
C TRP A 87 8.78 -16.46 -5.08
N MET A 88 8.87 -16.18 -6.37
CA MET A 88 7.77 -16.05 -7.34
C MET A 88 7.97 -16.94 -8.58
N VAL A 89 8.94 -17.85 -8.58
CA VAL A 89 9.13 -18.81 -9.68
C VAL A 89 7.88 -19.68 -9.81
N GLY A 90 7.18 -19.55 -10.93
CA GLY A 90 5.98 -20.33 -11.18
C GLY A 90 6.30 -21.80 -11.47
N PRO A 91 5.31 -22.72 -11.35
CA PRO A 91 5.52 -24.15 -11.57
C PRO A 91 6.00 -24.52 -12.99
N LYS A 92 5.82 -23.61 -13.96
CA LYS A 92 6.22 -23.78 -15.36
C LYS A 92 7.49 -23.00 -15.72
N ASP A 93 7.97 -22.16 -14.82
CA ASP A 93 9.11 -21.30 -15.08
C ASP A 93 10.40 -22.05 -14.77
N HIS A 94 11.41 -21.84 -15.62
CA HIS A 94 12.73 -22.36 -15.34
C HIS A 94 13.48 -21.39 -14.40
N PRO A 95 13.90 -21.81 -13.18
CA PRO A 95 14.42 -20.89 -12.17
C PRO A 95 15.57 -20.01 -12.68
N PHE A 96 16.51 -20.58 -13.44
CA PHE A 96 17.64 -19.81 -13.98
C PHE A 96 17.19 -18.63 -14.85
N TRP A 97 16.22 -18.83 -15.73
CA TRP A 97 15.74 -17.79 -16.64
C TRP A 97 14.92 -16.76 -15.88
N PHE A 98 14.07 -17.20 -14.94
CA PHE A 98 13.35 -16.30 -14.05
C PHE A 98 14.29 -15.33 -13.33
N TRP A 99 15.36 -15.82 -12.70
CA TRP A 99 16.29 -14.97 -11.96
C TRP A 99 17.12 -14.07 -12.89
N LEU A 100 17.49 -14.54 -14.08
CA LEU A 100 18.20 -13.74 -15.07
C LEU A 100 17.32 -12.63 -15.67
N GLU A 101 16.05 -12.90 -15.92
CA GLU A 101 15.10 -11.90 -16.44
C GLU A 101 14.79 -10.83 -15.39
N ASN A 102 14.68 -11.20 -14.12
CA ASN A 102 14.36 -10.24 -13.06
C ASN A 102 15.58 -9.43 -12.59
N PHE A 103 16.76 -10.04 -12.47
CA PHE A 103 17.94 -9.39 -11.88
C PHE A 103 19.12 -9.22 -12.84
N GLY A 104 19.10 -9.83 -14.03
CA GLY A 104 20.15 -9.67 -15.03
C GLY A 104 21.55 -10.02 -14.50
N LEU A 105 22.54 -9.20 -14.85
CA LEU A 105 23.92 -9.38 -14.40
C LEU A 105 24.15 -9.03 -12.91
N PHE A 106 23.13 -8.54 -12.18
CA PHE A 106 23.27 -8.19 -10.78
C PHE A 106 23.64 -9.40 -9.91
N LEU A 107 23.03 -10.56 -10.14
CA LEU A 107 23.31 -11.77 -9.36
C LEU A 107 24.75 -12.27 -9.52
N PRO A 108 25.28 -12.50 -10.74
CA PRO A 108 26.67 -12.90 -10.90
C PRO A 108 27.65 -11.84 -10.39
N ALA A 109 27.36 -10.54 -10.57
CA ALA A 109 28.19 -9.47 -10.03
C ALA A 109 28.20 -9.47 -8.49
N SER A 110 27.04 -9.71 -7.86
CA SER A 110 26.90 -9.83 -6.41
C SER A 110 27.63 -11.05 -5.87
N LEU A 111 27.62 -12.18 -6.59
CA LEU A 111 28.42 -13.35 -6.24
C LEU A 111 29.92 -13.05 -6.32
N ALA A 112 30.38 -12.34 -7.36
CA ALA A 112 31.77 -11.90 -7.47
C ALA A 112 32.16 -10.96 -6.32
N MET A 113 31.26 -10.08 -5.90
CA MET A 113 31.45 -9.23 -4.71
C MET A 113 31.54 -10.05 -3.42
N LEU A 114 30.63 -11.01 -3.22
CA LEU A 114 30.67 -11.91 -2.07
C LEU A 114 32.02 -12.62 -1.98
N VAL A 115 32.46 -13.23 -3.07
CA VAL A 115 33.77 -13.90 -3.17
C VAL A 115 34.90 -12.93 -2.85
N TYR A 116 34.90 -11.74 -3.46
CA TYR A 116 35.89 -10.71 -3.16
C TYR A 116 35.93 -10.35 -1.68
N LEU A 117 34.77 -10.16 -1.02
CA LEU A 117 34.69 -9.77 0.39
C LEU A 117 35.12 -10.88 1.35
N LEU A 118 34.97 -12.15 0.97
CA LEU A 118 35.42 -13.30 1.78
C LEU A 118 36.94 -13.46 1.81
N PHE A 119 37.65 -13.10 0.72
CA PHE A 119 39.11 -13.16 0.72
C PHE A 119 39.75 -12.14 1.70
N PRO A 120 40.94 -12.41 2.27
CA PRO A 120 41.65 -11.44 3.11
C PRO A 120 41.92 -10.13 2.36
N ALA A 121 41.81 -8.99 3.06
CA ALA A 121 42.18 -7.70 2.49
C ALA A 121 43.71 -7.54 2.48
N LYS A 122 44.25 -6.89 1.45
CA LYS A 122 45.58 -6.27 1.56
C LYS A 122 45.51 -5.16 2.62
N PRO A 123 46.61 -4.84 3.35
CA PRO A 123 46.59 -3.84 4.41
C PRO A 123 45.99 -2.49 3.98
N LEU A 124 46.36 -2.00 2.79
CA LEU A 124 45.90 -0.74 2.22
C LEU A 124 44.39 -0.69 1.86
N ALA A 125 43.73 -1.85 1.78
CA ALA A 125 42.30 -1.95 1.43
C ALA A 125 41.45 -2.47 2.60
N HIS A 126 42.05 -2.68 3.78
CA HIS A 126 41.40 -3.33 4.91
C HIS A 126 40.16 -2.57 5.37
N ASP A 127 40.30 -1.26 5.62
CA ASP A 127 39.21 -0.43 6.14
C ASP A 127 38.06 -0.28 5.15
N SER A 128 38.35 0.04 3.88
CA SER A 128 37.32 0.14 2.85
C SER A 128 36.59 -1.19 2.65
N LYS A 129 37.31 -2.33 2.69
CA LYS A 129 36.71 -3.65 2.57
C LYS A 129 35.83 -3.99 3.76
N ASN A 130 36.22 -3.61 4.98
CA ASN A 130 35.40 -3.81 6.17
C ASN A 130 34.12 -2.98 6.12
N LYS A 131 34.19 -1.71 5.67
CA LYS A 131 32.98 -0.89 5.43
C LYS A 131 32.03 -1.54 4.43
N LEU A 132 32.56 -2.10 3.33
CA LEU A 132 31.76 -2.86 2.37
C LEU A 132 31.14 -4.12 2.98
N ARG A 133 31.86 -4.88 3.81
CA ARG A 133 31.31 -6.05 4.51
C ARG A 133 30.13 -5.70 5.41
N LEU A 134 30.21 -4.57 6.12
CA LEU A 134 29.16 -4.08 7.01
C LEU A 134 27.88 -3.65 6.28
N LEU A 135 27.95 -3.40 4.98
CA LEU A 135 26.79 -3.05 4.14
C LEU A 135 26.31 -4.24 3.31
N PHE A 136 27.23 -4.95 2.67
CA PHE A 136 26.93 -6.00 1.71
C PHE A 136 26.34 -7.24 2.37
N PHE A 137 26.95 -7.75 3.46
CA PHE A 137 26.48 -8.97 4.10
C PHE A 137 25.05 -8.90 4.65
N PRO A 138 24.64 -7.86 5.43
CA PRO A 138 23.26 -7.79 5.89
C PRO A 138 22.28 -7.69 4.72
N SER A 139 22.63 -6.93 3.68
CA SER A 139 21.82 -6.79 2.47
C SER A 139 21.67 -8.12 1.72
N ALA A 140 22.78 -8.86 1.55
CA ALA A 140 22.77 -10.18 0.91
C ALA A 140 21.98 -11.21 1.72
N VAL A 141 22.02 -11.13 3.07
CA VAL A 141 21.19 -11.98 3.94
C VAL A 141 19.71 -11.66 3.76
N VAL A 142 19.32 -10.37 3.72
CA VAL A 142 17.92 -9.99 3.46
C VAL A 142 17.49 -10.45 2.07
N PHE A 143 18.33 -10.26 1.06
CA PHE A 143 18.07 -10.72 -0.30
C PHE A 143 17.82 -12.24 -0.33
N ALA A 144 18.73 -13.03 0.25
CA ALA A 144 18.59 -14.48 0.34
C ALA A 144 17.37 -14.90 1.17
N ALA A 145 17.06 -14.20 2.26
CA ALA A 145 15.86 -14.47 3.04
C ALA A 145 14.59 -14.27 2.19
N CYS A 146 14.53 -13.22 1.36
CA CYS A 146 13.41 -12.96 0.47
C CYS A 146 13.24 -14.01 -0.64
N THR A 147 14.24 -14.87 -0.89
CA THR A 147 14.11 -15.99 -1.84
C THR A 147 13.50 -17.25 -1.22
N VAL A 148 13.42 -17.34 0.12
CA VAL A 148 12.96 -18.54 0.84
C VAL A 148 11.85 -18.26 1.86
N ILE A 149 11.65 -17.01 2.24
CA ILE A 149 10.65 -16.55 3.20
C ILE A 149 9.85 -15.43 2.54
N LYS A 150 8.52 -15.52 2.62
CA LYS A 150 7.65 -14.37 2.37
C LYS A 150 7.50 -13.55 3.64
N PHE A 151 7.57 -12.21 3.51
CA PHE A 151 7.41 -11.25 4.62
C PHE A 151 6.06 -10.53 4.59
N ALA A 152 5.18 -10.93 3.68
CA ALA A 152 3.85 -10.37 3.49
C ALA A 152 2.84 -11.47 3.12
N PRO A 153 1.53 -11.18 3.21
CA PRO A 153 0.50 -12.09 2.71
C PRO A 153 0.72 -12.47 1.25
N TRP A 154 1.08 -11.50 0.41
CA TRP A 154 1.43 -11.68 -0.99
C TRP A 154 2.95 -11.72 -1.17
N GLU A 155 3.49 -12.83 -1.65
CA GLU A 155 4.94 -13.03 -1.84
C GLU A 155 5.60 -11.97 -2.75
N TRP A 156 4.88 -11.36 -3.69
CA TRP A 156 5.38 -10.25 -4.51
C TRP A 156 5.87 -9.05 -3.68
N ASP A 157 5.31 -8.83 -2.49
CA ASP A 157 5.70 -7.72 -1.61
C ASP A 157 7.14 -7.83 -1.10
N ASN A 158 7.80 -9.00 -1.21
CA ASN A 158 9.23 -9.13 -0.97
C ASN A 158 10.06 -8.18 -1.87
N THR A 159 9.54 -7.73 -3.01
CA THR A 159 10.15 -6.67 -3.84
C THR A 159 10.53 -5.43 -3.03
N LYS A 160 9.76 -5.09 -2.00
CA LYS A 160 10.01 -3.93 -1.12
C LYS A 160 11.29 -4.10 -0.30
N LEU A 161 11.64 -5.33 0.09
CA LEU A 161 12.90 -5.67 0.76
C LEU A 161 14.03 -5.92 -0.25
N PHE A 162 13.74 -6.61 -1.35
CA PHE A 162 14.70 -6.80 -2.45
C PHE A 162 15.23 -5.46 -2.94
N MET A 163 14.38 -4.45 -3.10
CA MET A 163 14.78 -3.12 -3.53
C MET A 163 15.85 -2.52 -2.61
N TRP A 164 15.66 -2.57 -1.29
CA TRP A 164 16.64 -2.02 -0.35
C TRP A 164 17.95 -2.81 -0.35
N ALA A 165 17.86 -4.15 -0.33
CA ALA A 165 19.02 -5.01 -0.43
C ALA A 165 19.79 -4.77 -1.74
N TYR A 166 19.07 -4.69 -2.87
CA TYR A 166 19.60 -4.41 -4.20
C TYR A 166 20.31 -3.07 -4.25
N LEU A 167 19.72 -1.99 -3.74
CA LEU A 167 20.33 -0.66 -3.75
C LEU A 167 21.64 -0.62 -2.96
N VAL A 168 21.67 -1.23 -1.76
CA VAL A 168 22.89 -1.29 -0.95
C VAL A 168 23.95 -2.17 -1.59
N MET A 169 23.57 -3.32 -2.14
CA MET A 169 24.50 -4.21 -2.85
C MET A 169 25.03 -3.57 -4.13
N MET A 170 24.21 -2.82 -4.86
CA MET A 170 24.62 -2.06 -6.04
C MET A 170 25.61 -0.94 -5.67
N PHE A 171 25.36 -0.22 -4.58
CA PHE A 171 26.31 0.74 -4.03
C PHE A 171 27.65 0.06 -3.69
N CYS A 172 27.60 -1.13 -3.07
CA CYS A 172 28.80 -1.89 -2.79
C CYS A 172 29.53 -2.29 -4.08
N LEU A 173 28.82 -2.78 -5.12
CA LEU A 173 29.39 -3.11 -6.43
C LEU A 173 30.09 -1.91 -7.07
N TRP A 174 29.51 -0.73 -6.93
CA TRP A 174 30.10 0.52 -7.39
C TRP A 174 31.42 0.83 -6.68
N GLU A 175 31.39 0.95 -5.35
CA GLU A 175 32.57 1.31 -4.54
C GLU A 175 33.66 0.21 -4.56
N GLY A 176 33.24 -1.05 -4.68
CA GLY A 176 34.12 -2.21 -4.76
C GLY A 176 34.84 -2.32 -6.09
N PHE A 177 34.10 -2.20 -7.20
CA PHE A 177 34.57 -2.50 -8.54
C PHE A 177 34.37 -1.35 -9.53
N LEU A 178 33.12 -1.04 -9.88
CA LEU A 178 32.80 -0.25 -11.08
C LEU A 178 33.36 1.17 -11.03
N GLY A 179 33.33 1.82 -9.86
CA GLY A 179 33.85 3.17 -9.69
C GLY A 179 35.37 3.30 -9.87
N LYS A 180 36.08 2.17 -9.96
CA LYS A 180 37.53 2.10 -10.19
C LYS A 180 37.88 1.74 -11.64
N TRP A 181 36.89 1.36 -12.46
CA TRP A 181 37.11 0.95 -13.83
C TRP A 181 37.31 2.16 -14.74
N HIS A 182 38.00 1.95 -15.86
CA HIS A 182 38.07 2.95 -16.91
C HIS A 182 36.67 3.18 -17.51
N PRO A 183 36.27 4.42 -17.87
CA PRO A 183 34.92 4.71 -18.36
C PRO A 183 34.45 3.83 -19.53
N LEU A 184 35.38 3.43 -20.42
CA LEU A 184 35.09 2.55 -21.56
C LEU A 184 34.64 1.13 -21.14
N ALA A 185 35.08 0.62 -20.00
CA ALA A 185 34.64 -0.66 -19.45
C ALA A 185 33.44 -0.51 -18.52
N GLN A 186 33.31 0.67 -17.90
CA GLN A 186 32.23 0.98 -16.97
C GLN A 186 30.87 1.09 -17.68
N ALA A 187 30.82 1.78 -18.83
CA ALA A 187 29.59 1.96 -19.60
C ALA A 187 28.89 0.64 -20.00
N PRO A 188 29.56 -0.34 -20.63
CA PRO A 188 28.91 -1.61 -20.97
C PRO A 188 28.53 -2.44 -19.73
N ALA A 189 29.27 -2.32 -18.63
CA ALA A 189 28.93 -3.01 -17.38
C ALA A 189 27.67 -2.44 -16.72
N ILE A 190 27.54 -1.11 -16.67
CA ILE A 190 26.32 -0.42 -16.24
C ILE A 190 25.16 -0.83 -17.14
N PHE A 191 25.34 -0.76 -18.46
CA PHE A 191 24.32 -1.17 -19.41
C PHE A 191 23.84 -2.60 -19.13
N GLY A 192 24.75 -3.56 -18.98
CA GLY A 192 24.40 -4.95 -18.68
C GLY A 192 23.72 -5.15 -17.32
N LEU A 193 24.06 -4.36 -16.29
CA LEU A 193 23.42 -4.42 -14.96
C LEU A 193 21.98 -3.91 -14.97
N PHE A 194 21.65 -2.95 -15.84
CA PHE A 194 20.31 -2.36 -15.95
C PHE A 194 19.53 -2.86 -17.17
N PHE A 195 20.14 -3.70 -18.01
CA PHE A 195 19.54 -4.15 -19.28
C PHE A 195 18.20 -4.87 -19.08
N SER A 196 18.10 -5.77 -18.10
CA SER A 196 16.84 -6.47 -17.80
C SER A 196 15.73 -5.49 -17.41
N GLY A 197 16.06 -4.51 -16.56
CA GLY A 197 15.13 -3.43 -16.18
C GLY A 197 14.71 -2.57 -17.38
N PHE A 198 15.62 -2.30 -18.31
CA PHE A 198 15.31 -1.60 -19.56
C PHE A 198 14.34 -2.40 -20.45
N ILE A 199 14.58 -3.70 -20.63
CA ILE A 199 13.67 -4.58 -21.39
C ILE A 199 12.30 -4.67 -20.70
N SER A 200 12.25 -4.81 -19.38
CA SER A 200 11.01 -4.83 -18.61
C SER A 200 10.24 -3.52 -18.77
N LEU A 201 10.92 -2.36 -18.68
CA LEU A 201 10.31 -1.04 -18.86
C LEU A 201 9.76 -0.87 -20.29
N LEU A 202 10.55 -1.23 -21.32
CA LEU A 202 10.10 -1.17 -22.70
C LEU A 202 8.91 -2.11 -22.94
N GLY A 203 8.96 -3.33 -22.42
CA GLY A 203 7.85 -4.28 -22.49
C GLY A 203 6.59 -3.73 -21.85
N GLY A 204 6.71 -3.11 -20.67
CA GLY A 204 5.61 -2.45 -19.97
C GLY A 204 4.98 -1.31 -20.77
N ILE A 205 5.81 -0.41 -21.32
CA ILE A 205 5.35 0.73 -22.12
C ILE A 205 4.70 0.26 -23.44
N CYS A 206 5.30 -0.73 -24.11
CA CYS A 206 4.81 -1.21 -25.40
C CYS A 206 3.59 -2.13 -25.29
N SER A 207 3.43 -2.85 -24.17
CA SER A 207 2.32 -3.80 -23.99
C SER A 207 0.98 -3.12 -23.72
N ASN A 208 1.00 -1.92 -23.15
CA ASN A 208 -0.21 -1.15 -22.90
C ASN A 208 0.02 0.36 -23.09
N PRO A 209 0.08 0.83 -24.36
CA PRO A 209 0.38 2.23 -24.67
C PRO A 209 -0.71 3.20 -24.19
N GLU A 210 -1.94 2.73 -24.00
CA GLU A 210 -3.05 3.53 -23.46
C GLU A 210 -3.06 3.57 -21.93
N GLY A 211 -2.22 2.75 -21.28
CA GLY A 211 -2.14 2.64 -19.83
C GLY A 211 -3.31 1.87 -19.22
N TYR A 212 -3.33 1.81 -17.89
CA TYR A 212 -4.43 1.19 -17.15
C TYR A 212 -5.42 2.27 -16.71
N ASP A 213 -6.71 2.06 -16.95
CA ASP A 213 -7.75 2.97 -16.47
C ASP A 213 -7.83 2.90 -14.94
N ILE A 214 -7.37 3.96 -14.27
CA ILE A 214 -7.45 4.11 -12.81
C ILE A 214 -8.77 4.78 -12.43
N GLY A 215 -9.40 5.50 -13.35
CA GLY A 215 -10.65 6.23 -13.12
C GLY A 215 -10.71 7.51 -13.93
N ARG A 216 -11.94 7.99 -14.15
CA ARG A 216 -12.21 9.16 -14.98
C ARG A 216 -12.46 10.39 -14.12
N ALA A 217 -11.60 11.41 -14.23
CA ALA A 217 -11.73 12.65 -13.47
C ALA A 217 -13.10 13.33 -13.65
N SER A 218 -13.68 13.26 -14.85
CA SER A 218 -15.02 13.80 -15.13
C SER A 218 -16.13 13.03 -14.40
N GLU A 219 -16.02 11.71 -14.26
CA GLU A 219 -16.94 10.89 -13.50
C GLU A 219 -16.81 11.19 -12.01
N TRP A 220 -15.58 11.18 -11.48
CA TRP A 220 -15.31 11.49 -10.07
C TRP A 220 -15.85 12.87 -9.67
N GLN A 221 -15.64 13.89 -10.51
CA GLN A 221 -16.17 15.23 -10.24
C GLN A 221 -17.71 15.26 -10.21
N GLN A 222 -18.36 14.53 -11.11
CA GLN A 222 -19.83 14.48 -11.16
C GLN A 222 -20.40 13.73 -9.96
N VAL A 223 -19.80 12.61 -9.57
CA VAL A 223 -20.21 11.86 -8.37
C VAL A 223 -19.96 12.70 -7.12
N ALA A 224 -18.80 13.32 -6.98
CA ALA A 224 -18.49 14.20 -5.86
C ALA A 224 -19.50 15.37 -5.75
N ASN A 225 -19.88 15.97 -6.88
CA ASN A 225 -20.91 17.01 -6.90
C ASN A 225 -22.29 16.48 -6.48
N ALA A 226 -22.66 15.28 -6.94
CA ALA A 226 -23.94 14.64 -6.62
C ALA A 226 -24.02 14.22 -5.16
N THR A 227 -22.90 13.79 -4.56
CA THR A 227 -22.86 13.29 -3.18
C THR A 227 -22.48 14.35 -2.15
N ARG A 228 -22.10 15.57 -2.57
CA ARG A 228 -21.63 16.66 -1.67
C ARG A 228 -22.55 16.97 -0.50
N LEU A 229 -23.86 16.88 -0.69
CA LEU A 229 -24.86 17.20 0.34
C LEU A 229 -25.25 16.00 1.20
N PHE A 230 -24.72 14.81 0.92
CA PHE A 230 -24.98 13.62 1.72
C PHE A 230 -24.21 13.73 3.05
N PRO A 231 -24.77 13.21 4.16
CA PRO A 231 -24.07 13.21 5.44
C PRO A 231 -22.70 12.52 5.33
N PRO A 232 -21.63 13.04 5.96
CA PRO A 232 -20.31 12.39 5.95
C PRO A 232 -20.30 10.98 6.57
N SER A 233 -21.28 10.70 7.44
CA SER A 233 -21.48 9.38 8.05
C SER A 233 -22.26 8.40 7.17
N ALA A 234 -22.82 8.87 6.05
CA ALA A 234 -23.63 8.02 5.17
C ALA A 234 -22.80 6.88 4.58
N VAL A 235 -23.37 5.68 4.59
CA VAL A 235 -22.74 4.47 4.09
C VAL A 235 -23.40 4.04 2.79
N PHE A 236 -22.58 3.83 1.75
CA PHE A 236 -23.03 3.40 0.44
C PHE A 236 -22.75 1.92 0.20
N ALA A 237 -23.77 1.18 -0.26
CA ALA A 237 -23.57 -0.08 -0.96
C ALA A 237 -23.17 0.22 -2.41
N ALA A 238 -22.07 -0.36 -2.85
CA ALA A 238 -21.47 -0.17 -4.17
C ALA A 238 -20.58 -1.39 -4.49
N TYR A 239 -20.15 -1.52 -5.75
CA TYR A 239 -19.20 -2.55 -6.13
C TYR A 239 -17.86 -2.34 -5.37
N PRO A 240 -17.34 -3.36 -4.66
CA PRO A 240 -16.18 -3.21 -3.80
C PRO A 240 -14.86 -3.15 -4.60
N THR A 241 -14.55 -1.96 -5.14
CA THR A 241 -13.28 -1.68 -5.83
C THR A 241 -12.48 -0.56 -5.14
N TYR A 242 -11.18 -0.47 -5.44
CA TYR A 242 -10.24 0.47 -4.82
C TYR A 242 -10.41 1.92 -5.30
N ASN A 243 -10.99 2.11 -6.47
CA ASN A 243 -11.15 3.39 -7.16
C ASN A 243 -12.62 3.79 -7.36
N HIS A 244 -13.53 3.23 -6.55
CA HIS A 244 -14.96 3.50 -6.70
C HIS A 244 -15.24 5.01 -6.52
N PRO A 245 -15.97 5.70 -7.42
CA PRO A 245 -16.15 7.15 -7.37
C PRO A 245 -16.70 7.68 -6.04
N VAL A 246 -17.60 6.93 -5.39
CA VAL A 246 -18.14 7.27 -4.07
C VAL A 246 -17.06 7.21 -2.98
N LEU A 247 -16.17 6.22 -3.03
CA LEU A 247 -15.06 6.07 -2.08
C LEU A 247 -14.03 7.18 -2.28
N VAL A 248 -13.67 7.49 -3.53
CA VAL A 248 -12.74 8.58 -3.88
C VAL A 248 -13.30 9.95 -3.43
N SER A 249 -14.61 10.11 -3.43
CA SER A 249 -15.29 11.32 -2.94
C SER A 249 -15.34 11.43 -1.41
N GLY A 250 -14.75 10.48 -0.67
CA GLY A 250 -14.64 10.51 0.79
C GLY A 250 -15.85 9.94 1.55
N HIS A 251 -16.78 9.30 0.87
CA HIS A 251 -17.91 8.64 1.52
C HIS A 251 -17.54 7.23 1.98
N ARG A 252 -18.22 6.77 3.03
CA ARG A 252 -18.07 5.39 3.52
C ARG A 252 -18.77 4.44 2.56
N VAL A 253 -18.12 3.33 2.26
CA VAL A 253 -18.72 2.21 1.55
C VAL A 253 -18.87 1.03 2.51
N VAL A 254 -19.87 0.18 2.29
CA VAL A 254 -20.08 -1.04 3.10
C VAL A 254 -18.82 -1.89 3.12
N MET A 255 -18.17 -2.03 1.96
CA MET A 255 -16.98 -2.84 1.80
C MET A 255 -16.06 -2.20 0.75
N GLY A 256 -14.79 -2.03 1.10
CA GLY A 256 -13.74 -1.60 0.18
C GLY A 256 -13.19 -2.76 -0.66
N PHE A 257 -12.10 -2.52 -1.37
CA PHE A 257 -11.47 -3.52 -2.25
C PHE A 257 -11.08 -4.82 -1.52
N PRO A 258 -11.58 -6.01 -1.94
CA PRO A 258 -11.30 -7.29 -1.30
C PRO A 258 -9.80 -7.59 -1.15
N GLY A 259 -8.99 -7.22 -2.15
CA GLY A 259 -7.54 -7.46 -2.11
C GLY A 259 -6.84 -6.73 -0.95
N HIS A 260 -7.32 -5.54 -0.57
CA HIS A 260 -6.79 -4.79 0.56
C HIS A 260 -7.28 -5.37 1.89
N LEU A 261 -8.55 -5.78 1.96
CA LEU A 261 -9.09 -6.42 3.16
C LEU A 261 -8.39 -7.75 3.45
N TRP A 262 -8.09 -8.52 2.40
CA TRP A 262 -7.29 -9.74 2.47
C TRP A 262 -5.86 -9.49 2.95
N SER A 263 -5.15 -8.51 2.36
CA SER A 263 -3.77 -8.22 2.74
C SER A 263 -3.66 -7.66 4.17
N HIS A 264 -4.73 -7.06 4.70
CA HIS A 264 -4.84 -6.65 6.10
C HIS A 264 -5.41 -7.75 7.02
N GLY A 265 -5.66 -8.97 6.52
CA GLY A 265 -6.11 -10.10 7.34
C GLY A 265 -7.51 -9.93 7.94
N LEU A 266 -8.35 -9.09 7.34
CA LEU A 266 -9.73 -8.87 7.80
C LEU A 266 -10.63 -10.02 7.35
N ASN A 267 -11.56 -10.45 8.20
CA ASN A 267 -12.57 -11.44 7.83
C ASN A 267 -13.73 -10.78 7.04
N TYR A 268 -13.50 -10.49 5.76
CA TYR A 268 -14.42 -9.73 4.93
C TYR A 268 -15.44 -10.58 4.16
N ARG A 269 -15.21 -11.90 4.01
CA ARG A 269 -16.06 -12.80 3.20
C ARG A 269 -17.55 -12.76 3.58
N PRO A 270 -17.94 -12.77 4.87
CA PRO A 270 -19.36 -12.70 5.23
C PRO A 270 -20.03 -11.37 4.83
N VAL A 271 -19.25 -10.28 4.79
CA VAL A 271 -19.74 -8.97 4.32
C VAL A 271 -19.84 -8.96 2.80
N GLU A 272 -18.85 -9.54 2.11
CA GLU A 272 -18.84 -9.68 0.65
C GLU A 272 -20.06 -10.43 0.13
N GLU A 273 -20.38 -11.58 0.73
CA GLU A 273 -21.57 -12.38 0.39
C GLU A 273 -22.87 -11.57 0.55
N LYS A 274 -22.99 -10.79 1.63
CA LYS A 274 -24.13 -9.91 1.86
C LYS A 274 -24.21 -8.74 0.89
N VAL A 275 -23.07 -8.14 0.54
CA VAL A 275 -23.02 -7.10 -0.50
C VAL A 275 -23.47 -7.69 -1.84
N ILE A 276 -23.00 -8.88 -2.21
CA ILE A 276 -23.44 -9.56 -3.44
C ILE A 276 -24.95 -9.79 -3.42
N ALA A 277 -25.49 -10.37 -2.34
CA ALA A 277 -26.93 -10.61 -2.20
C ALA A 277 -27.75 -9.30 -2.27
N LEU A 278 -27.27 -8.23 -1.62
CA LEU A 278 -27.86 -6.91 -1.72
C LEU A 278 -27.79 -6.38 -3.15
N MET A 279 -26.65 -6.46 -3.84
CA MET A 279 -26.47 -5.91 -5.19
C MET A 279 -27.15 -6.74 -6.29
N ASN A 280 -27.62 -7.94 -5.99
CA ASN A 280 -28.42 -8.78 -6.89
C ASN A 280 -29.93 -8.73 -6.63
N SER A 281 -30.40 -8.00 -5.61
CA SER A 281 -31.82 -8.03 -5.16
C SER A 281 -32.30 -9.40 -4.70
N GLU A 282 -31.42 -10.21 -4.11
CA GLU A 282 -31.83 -11.52 -3.60
C GLU A 282 -32.95 -11.39 -2.54
N GLU A 283 -33.69 -12.47 -2.32
CA GLU A 283 -34.78 -12.48 -1.34
C GLU A 283 -34.28 -12.01 0.04
N GLY A 284 -34.95 -11.00 0.60
CA GLY A 284 -34.55 -10.41 1.89
C GLY A 284 -33.44 -9.36 1.82
N TRP A 285 -33.06 -8.88 0.63
CA TRP A 285 -32.04 -7.82 0.46
C TRP A 285 -32.30 -6.58 1.33
N GLN A 286 -33.55 -6.26 1.67
CA GLN A 286 -33.89 -5.14 2.55
C GLN A 286 -33.38 -5.33 3.99
N ALA A 287 -33.45 -6.56 4.51
CA ALA A 287 -32.91 -6.91 5.81
C ALA A 287 -31.39 -6.88 5.78
N ILE A 288 -30.80 -7.36 4.69
CA ILE A 288 -29.35 -7.34 4.45
C ILE A 288 -28.83 -5.89 4.40
N ALA A 289 -29.51 -4.98 3.67
CA ALA A 289 -29.17 -3.56 3.63
C ALA A 289 -29.13 -2.93 5.04
N LYS A 290 -30.14 -3.24 5.88
CA LYS A 290 -30.20 -2.77 7.27
C LYS A 290 -29.07 -3.36 8.12
N GLU A 291 -28.79 -4.65 7.97
CA GLU A 291 -27.72 -5.33 8.70
C GLU A 291 -26.33 -4.78 8.35
N LEU A 292 -26.11 -4.48 7.07
CA LEU A 292 -24.88 -3.84 6.56
C LEU A 292 -24.79 -2.36 6.94
N GLY A 293 -25.85 -1.76 7.47
CA GLY A 293 -25.94 -0.32 7.74
C GLY A 293 -25.85 0.54 6.47
N ALA A 294 -26.27 0.00 5.32
CA ALA A 294 -26.25 0.72 4.05
C ALA A 294 -27.39 1.74 3.98
N ASP A 295 -27.04 3.03 3.93
CA ASP A 295 -28.01 4.12 3.80
C ASP A 295 -28.45 4.34 2.34
N TYR A 296 -27.53 4.12 1.41
CA TYR A 296 -27.71 4.37 -0.01
C TYR A 296 -27.12 3.25 -0.86
N LEU A 297 -27.68 3.04 -2.04
CA LEU A 297 -27.13 2.13 -3.06
C LEU A 297 -26.69 2.95 -4.26
N PHE A 298 -25.43 2.81 -4.66
CA PHE A 298 -24.91 3.37 -5.90
C PHE A 298 -25.00 2.31 -7.00
N TRP A 299 -25.46 2.71 -8.18
CA TRP A 299 -25.58 1.85 -9.35
C TRP A 299 -25.08 2.57 -10.60
N GLY A 300 -23.86 2.26 -11.04
CA GLY A 300 -23.23 2.78 -12.25
C GLY A 300 -22.64 1.67 -13.14
N PRO A 301 -21.76 2.02 -14.09
CA PRO A 301 -21.21 1.06 -15.05
C PRO A 301 -20.46 -0.12 -14.42
N LEU A 302 -19.79 0.11 -13.28
CA LEU A 302 -19.08 -0.94 -12.55
C LEU A 302 -20.06 -1.94 -11.93
N GLU A 303 -21.14 -1.47 -11.32
CA GLU A 303 -22.19 -2.34 -10.80
C GLU A 303 -22.89 -3.11 -11.91
N GLU A 304 -23.24 -2.46 -13.02
CA GLU A 304 -23.86 -3.12 -14.17
C GLU A 304 -22.98 -4.23 -14.76
N THR A 305 -21.67 -4.01 -14.80
CA THR A 305 -20.71 -5.00 -15.32
C THR A 305 -20.53 -6.18 -14.38
N ASN A 306 -20.52 -5.93 -13.06
CA ASN A 306 -20.20 -6.96 -12.06
C ASN A 306 -21.42 -7.67 -11.46
N TYR A 307 -22.63 -7.12 -11.64
CA TYR A 307 -23.89 -7.70 -11.21
C TYR A 307 -24.89 -7.79 -12.40
N PRO A 308 -24.53 -8.47 -13.51
CA PRO A 308 -25.34 -8.49 -14.72
C PRO A 308 -26.71 -9.17 -14.54
N ASP A 309 -26.80 -10.10 -13.59
CA ASP A 309 -28.00 -10.90 -13.31
C ASP A 309 -28.90 -10.27 -12.22
N SER A 310 -28.61 -9.03 -11.80
CA SER A 310 -29.37 -8.35 -10.75
C SER A 310 -30.79 -8.00 -11.19
N ASP A 311 -31.79 -8.42 -10.39
CA ASP A 311 -33.20 -8.09 -10.62
C ASP A 311 -33.53 -6.61 -10.33
N ARG A 312 -32.62 -5.89 -9.65
CA ARG A 312 -32.71 -4.45 -9.39
C ARG A 312 -34.05 -3.99 -8.78
N GLN A 313 -34.63 -4.78 -7.88
CA GLN A 313 -35.91 -4.51 -7.20
C GLN A 313 -35.92 -3.20 -6.41
N TRP A 314 -34.77 -2.70 -5.94
CA TRP A 314 -34.69 -1.37 -5.31
C TRP A 314 -35.05 -0.23 -6.27
N GLU A 315 -34.89 -0.38 -7.59
CA GLU A 315 -35.27 0.69 -8.53
C GLU A 315 -36.77 1.00 -8.48
N GLN A 316 -37.58 0.00 -8.12
CA GLN A 316 -39.03 0.11 -8.03
C GLN A 316 -39.51 0.48 -6.62
N THR A 317 -38.72 0.17 -5.59
CA THR A 317 -39.13 0.25 -4.18
C THR A 317 -38.42 1.34 -3.38
N CYS A 318 -37.25 1.80 -3.82
CA CYS A 318 -36.47 2.85 -3.18
C CYS A 318 -36.55 4.16 -3.94
N ARG A 319 -36.43 5.28 -3.22
CA ARG A 319 -36.44 6.60 -3.83
C ARG A 319 -35.10 6.86 -4.52
N LEU A 320 -35.16 7.23 -5.80
CA LEU A 320 -34.02 7.78 -6.52
C LEU A 320 -33.67 9.17 -5.95
N VAL A 321 -32.46 9.35 -5.43
CA VAL A 321 -32.01 10.61 -4.79
C VAL A 321 -30.98 11.38 -5.60
N ALA A 322 -30.26 10.72 -6.50
CA ALA A 322 -29.38 11.37 -7.46
C ALA A 322 -29.22 10.50 -8.72
N ASN A 323 -28.96 11.14 -9.85
CA ASN A 323 -28.64 10.45 -11.11
C ASN A 323 -27.79 11.34 -12.02
N GLY A 324 -27.11 10.70 -12.98
CA GLY A 324 -26.36 11.36 -14.04
C GLY A 324 -25.75 10.34 -15.00
N PRO A 325 -24.86 10.77 -15.92
CA PRO A 325 -24.13 9.87 -16.82
C PRO A 325 -23.28 8.82 -16.10
N TRP A 326 -22.93 9.06 -14.84
CA TRP A 326 -22.15 8.19 -13.97
C TRP A 326 -22.99 7.10 -13.27
N GLY A 327 -24.32 7.14 -13.36
CA GLY A 327 -25.20 6.19 -12.71
C GLY A 327 -26.30 6.82 -11.85
N ARG A 328 -26.76 6.07 -10.85
CA ARG A 328 -27.91 6.40 -9.99
C ARG A 328 -27.61 6.10 -8.54
N ILE A 329 -28.25 6.85 -7.63
CA ILE A 329 -28.20 6.61 -6.19
C ILE A 329 -29.62 6.46 -5.65
N TYR A 330 -29.86 5.36 -4.94
CA TYR A 330 -31.13 5.02 -4.31
C TYR A 330 -31.04 5.13 -2.79
N ASP A 331 -32.09 5.64 -2.14
CA ASP A 331 -32.19 5.74 -0.68
C ASP A 331 -32.70 4.43 -0.10
N LEU A 332 -31.80 3.63 0.47
CA LEU A 332 -32.13 2.33 1.07
C LEU A 332 -32.88 2.46 2.40
N ARG A 333 -33.05 3.68 2.94
CA ARG A 333 -33.85 3.88 4.15
C ARG A 333 -35.32 4.13 3.83
N SER A 334 -35.64 4.38 2.57
CA SER A 334 -36.98 4.80 2.15
C SER A 334 -37.92 3.64 1.81
N PHE A 335 -37.49 2.37 1.90
CA PHE A 335 -38.41 1.26 1.64
C PHE A 335 -39.41 1.16 2.81
N THR A 336 -40.57 1.79 2.65
CA THR A 336 -41.73 1.46 3.45
C THR A 336 -42.20 0.07 3.04
N GLY A 337 -42.09 -0.90 3.94
CA GLY A 337 -42.76 -2.18 3.77
C GLY A 337 -44.23 -1.93 3.45
N ALA A 338 -44.75 -2.55 2.39
CA ALA A 338 -46.15 -2.47 2.08
C ALA A 338 -46.99 -2.91 3.30
N ALA A 339 -47.99 -2.10 3.65
CA ALA A 339 -49.08 -2.42 4.58
C ALA A 339 -48.71 -2.72 6.06
N ALA A 340 -48.22 -1.72 6.79
CA ALA A 340 -48.54 -1.59 8.22
C ALA A 340 -48.63 -0.11 8.59
N ASN A 341 -49.76 0.30 9.18
CA ASN A 341 -50.11 1.65 9.63
C ASN A 341 -50.54 2.67 8.56
N ARG A 342 -51.66 2.37 7.87
CA ARG A 342 -52.72 3.39 7.77
C ARG A 342 -53.27 3.61 9.18
N ASN A 343 -52.73 4.59 9.88
CA ASN A 343 -53.26 5.31 11.05
C ASN A 343 -52.09 5.77 11.94
N SER A 344 -51.32 6.75 11.47
CA SER A 344 -50.82 7.75 12.40
C SER A 344 -50.89 9.11 11.70
N THR A 345 -51.87 9.87 12.15
CA THR A 345 -52.13 11.26 11.81
C THR A 345 -50.93 12.08 12.24
N TYR A 346 -50.23 12.70 11.29
CA TYR A 346 -49.47 13.92 11.57
C TYR A 346 -49.86 14.95 10.51
N ALA A 347 -50.82 15.78 10.88
CA ALA A 347 -51.16 16.99 10.14
C ALA A 347 -50.01 18.01 10.31
N PRO A 348 -49.56 18.69 9.25
CA PRO A 348 -48.67 19.83 9.40
C PRO A 348 -49.50 21.02 9.93
N GLN A 349 -49.22 21.45 11.16
CA GLN A 349 -49.70 22.73 11.68
C GLN A 349 -49.14 23.86 10.81
N ARG A 350 -50.07 24.67 10.28
CA ARG A 350 -49.78 25.94 9.61
C ARG A 350 -49.12 26.90 10.62
N ALA A 351 -47.93 27.38 10.29
CA ALA A 351 -47.37 28.56 10.93
C ALA A 351 -48.14 29.80 10.43
N GLY A 352 -49.07 30.26 11.25
CA GLY A 352 -49.74 31.54 11.11
C GLY A 352 -48.83 32.67 11.60
N SER A 353 -48.73 33.70 10.77
CA SER A 353 -48.19 35.03 11.04
C SER A 353 -48.63 35.63 12.38
N GLN A 354 -47.70 36.24 13.11
CA GLN A 354 -47.94 37.50 13.82
C GLN A 354 -46.61 38.20 14.15
N ALA A 355 -46.46 39.41 13.62
CA ALA A 355 -45.46 40.39 13.99
C ALA A 355 -45.73 40.94 15.40
N PRO A 356 -44.74 41.62 16.00
CA PRO A 356 -45.03 42.97 16.46
C PRO A 356 -43.98 43.99 16.00
N HIS A 357 -44.51 45.17 15.71
CA HIS A 357 -43.82 46.42 15.45
C HIS A 357 -43.08 46.97 16.69
N ASP A 358 -41.95 47.61 16.40
CA ASP A 358 -41.48 48.91 16.92
C ASP A 358 -40.66 49.05 18.21
N LEU A 359 -39.44 49.58 17.94
CA LEU A 359 -38.75 50.73 18.56
C LEU A 359 -37.84 50.53 19.79
N LEU A 360 -36.53 50.81 19.55
CA LEU A 360 -35.60 51.75 20.24
C LEU A 360 -34.16 51.20 20.12
N ALA A 361 -33.29 51.73 19.24
CA ALA A 361 -32.42 52.92 19.39
C ALA A 361 -31.16 52.70 20.27
N ARG A 362 -29.98 52.94 19.64
CA ARG A 362 -28.61 53.13 20.23
C ARG A 362 -27.95 51.83 20.73
N GLU A 363 -26.70 51.48 20.45
CA GLU A 363 -25.47 52.15 19.98
C GLU A 363 -24.71 51.29 18.97
#